data_AF-A0A0P6XMT5-F1
#
_entry.id   AF-A0A0P6XMT5-F1
#
_cell.length_a   1.000
_cell.length_b   1.000
_cell.length_c   1.000
_cell.angle_alpha   90.00
_cell.angle_beta   90.00
_cell.angle_gamma   90.00
#
_symmetry.space_group_name_H-M   'P 1'
#
loop_
_entity.id
_entity.type
_entity.pdbx_description
1 polymer ?
#
loop_
_entity_poly.entity_id
_entity_poly.type
_entity_poly.pdbx_seq_one_letter_code
_entity_poly.pdbx_strand_id
1 'polypeptide(L)' 'MRKFFTFVFGAVAGGLLGAALAMLLAPASGKQVRSQITDYTQQVRQEILLAAQQKRDELEDELTRLRAPKPPAAPQE' A
#
# COMPACT_ATOMS: atom_id res chain seq x y z
N MET A 1 36.50 -21.30 -30.02
CA MET A 1 36.25 -21.79 -28.64
C MET A 1 36.90 -20.94 -27.54
N ARG A 2 38.20 -20.60 -27.59
CA ARG A 2 38.88 -19.78 -26.54
C ARG A 2 38.13 -18.50 -26.11
N LYS A 3 37.62 -17.72 -27.06
CA LYS A 3 36.87 -16.47 -26.79
C LYS A 3 35.59 -16.71 -25.99
N PHE A 4 34.90 -17.82 -26.23
CA PHE A 4 33.69 -18.19 -25.49
C PHE A 4 34.02 -18.55 -24.04
N PHE A 5 35.11 -19.30 -23.81
CA PHE A 5 35.56 -19.63 -22.45
C PHE A 5 35.93 -18.38 -21.65
N THR A 6 36.65 -17.42 -22.26
CA THR A 6 36.98 -16.16 -21.59
C THR A 6 35.73 -15.33 -21.28
N PHE A 7 34.73 -15.34 -22.16
CA PHE A 7 33.44 -14.69 -21.90
C PHE A 7 32.69 -15.34 -20.73
N VAL A 8 32.56 -16.67 -20.73
CA VAL A 8 31.89 -17.40 -19.63
C VAL A 8 32.60 -17.16 -18.31
N PHE A 9 33.94 -17.18 -18.31
CA PHE A 9 34.71 -16.87 -17.11
C PHE A 9 34.46 -15.45 -16.59
N GLY A 10 34.43 -14.46 -17.49
CA GLY A 10 34.08 -13.09 -17.15
C GLY A 10 32.65 -12.94 -16.61
N ALA A 11 31.68 -13.65 -17.21
CA ALA A 11 30.30 -13.65 -16.77
C ALA A 11 30.13 -14.27 -15.37
N VAL A 12 30.84 -15.36 -15.09
CA VAL A 12 30.83 -16.00 -13.76
C VAL A 12 31.50 -15.10 -12.72
N ALA A 13 32.68 -14.55 -13.02
CA ALA A 13 33.38 -13.65 -12.10
C ALA A 13 32.57 -12.37 -11.81
N GLY A 14 32.03 -11.75 -12.86
CA GLY A 14 31.16 -10.59 -12.74
C GLY A 14 29.85 -10.89 -12.02
N GLY A 15 29.25 -12.06 -12.28
CA GLY A 15 28.04 -12.52 -11.60
C GLY A 15 28.26 -12.75 -10.10
N LEU A 16 29.39 -13.33 -9.70
CA LEU A 16 29.74 -13.53 -8.30
C LEU A 16 30.00 -12.20 -7.58
N LEU A 17 30.78 -11.30 -8.19
CA LEU A 17 31.01 -9.96 -7.65
C LEU A 17 29.71 -9.17 -7.54
N GLY A 18 28.86 -9.23 -8.57
CA GLY A 18 27.54 -8.59 -8.59
C GLY A 18 26.60 -9.15 -7.53
N ALA A 19 26.58 -10.47 -7.34
CA ALA A 19 25.78 -11.12 -6.30
C ALA A 19 26.26 -10.75 -4.89
N ALA A 20 27.58 -10.71 -4.67
CA ALA A 20 28.15 -10.29 -3.39
C ALA A 20 27.80 -8.83 -3.07
N LEU A 21 27.93 -7.92 -4.04
CA LEU A 21 27.52 -6.53 -3.89
C LEU A 21 26.02 -6.40 -3.67
N ALA A 22 25.20 -7.12 -4.44
CA ALA A 22 23.76 -7.14 -4.26
C ALA A 22 23.39 -7.64 -2.86
N MET A 23 24.07 -8.64 -2.32
CA MET A 23 23.79 -9.14 -0.97
C MET A 23 24.23 -8.17 0.13
N LEU A 24 25.31 -7.42 -0.10
CA LEU A 24 25.83 -6.40 0.83
C LEU A 24 24.99 -5.12 0.82
N LEU A 25 24.51 -4.70 -0.36
CA LEU A 25 23.73 -3.48 -0.55
C LEU A 25 22.21 -3.71 -0.52
N ALA A 26 21.72 -4.94 -0.66
CA ALA A 26 20.29 -5.22 -0.61
C ALA A 26 19.77 -4.87 0.79
N PRO A 27 18.81 -3.93 0.91
CA PRO A 27 18.36 -3.41 2.20
C PRO A 27 17.58 -4.46 3.00
N ALA A 28 17.07 -5.52 2.36
CA ALA A 28 16.32 -6.58 3.01
C ALA A 28 16.28 -7.84 2.13
N SER A 29 16.08 -9.01 2.76
CA SER A 29 15.78 -10.24 2.03
C SER A 29 14.45 -10.11 1.28
N GLY A 30 14.31 -10.75 0.11
CA GLY A 30 13.06 -10.69 -0.66
C GLY A 30 11.81 -11.12 0.13
N LYS A 31 11.96 -12.01 1.11
CA LYS A 31 10.87 -12.40 2.03
C LYS A 31 10.41 -11.23 2.91
N GLN A 32 11.35 -10.45 3.42
CA GLN A 32 11.08 -9.30 4.27
C GLN A 32 10.43 -8.17 3.48
N VAL A 33 10.88 -7.90 2.25
CA VAL A 33 10.23 -6.93 1.35
C VAL A 33 8.78 -7.35 1.06
N ARG A 34 8.54 -8.63 0.76
CA ARG A 34 7.19 -9.13 0.53
C ARG A 34 6.30 -9.01 1.77
N SER A 35 6.85 -9.28 2.96
CA SER A 35 6.13 -9.08 4.23
C SER A 35 5.74 -7.62 4.38
N GLN A 36 6.70 -6.70 4.28
CA GLN A 36 6.46 -5.26 4.41
C GLN A 36 5.40 -4.74 3.43
N ILE A 37 5.44 -5.18 2.17
CA ILE A 37 4.42 -4.82 1.17
C ILE A 37 3.04 -5.35 1.59
N THR A 38 2.97 -6.59 2.08
CA THR A 38 1.73 -7.20 2.53
C THR A 38 1.15 -6.45 3.73
N ASP A 39 1.98 -6.22 4.74
CA ASP A 39 1.63 -5.53 5.98
C ASP A 39 1.14 -4.10 5.68
N TYR A 40 1.90 -3.37 4.85
CA TYR A 40 1.53 -2.02 4.41
C TYR A 40 0.19 -2.01 3.65
N THR A 41 -0.01 -2.95 2.73
CA THR A 41 -1.27 -3.05 1.96
C THR A 41 -2.46 -3.37 2.88
N GLN A 42 -2.26 -4.22 3.88
CA GLN A 42 -3.29 -4.52 4.88
C GLN A 42 -3.62 -3.30 5.73
N GLN A 43 -2.61 -2.56 6.20
CA GLN A 43 -2.80 -1.34 6.96
C GLN A 43 -3.59 -0.29 6.16
N VAL A 44 -3.16 0.00 4.93
CA VAL A 44 -3.86 0.95 4.05
C VAL A 44 -5.31 0.54 3.82
N ARG A 45 -5.58 -0.76 3.60
CA ARG A 45 -6.95 -1.26 3.46
C ARG A 45 -7.77 -1.00 4.72
N GLN A 46 -7.22 -1.28 5.90
CA GLN A 46 -7.93 -1.07 7.16
C GLN A 46 -8.23 0.42 7.39
N GLU A 47 -7.27 1.30 7.13
CA GLU A 47 -7.45 2.75 7.24
C GLU A 47 -8.55 3.25 6.31
N ILE A 48 -8.60 2.77 5.06
CA ILE A 48 -9.67 3.12 4.11
C ILE A 48 -11.03 2.66 4.61
N LEU A 49 -11.14 1.44 5.13
CA LEU A 49 -12.42 0.93 5.63
C LEU A 49 -12.91 1.72 6.85
N LEU A 50 -12.01 2.06 7.76
CA LEU A 50 -12.33 2.88 8.93
C LEU A 50 -12.77 4.29 8.51
N ALA A 51 -12.03 4.93 7.62
CA ALA A 51 -12.40 6.25 7.10
C ALA A 51 -13.74 6.22 6.36
N ALA A 52 -14.00 5.16 5.59
CA ALA A 52 -15.28 4.98 4.90
C ALA A 52 -16.44 4.79 5.90
N GLN A 53 -16.26 4.02 6.97
CA GLN A 53 -17.26 3.87 8.02
C GLN A 53 -17.53 5.21 8.70
N GLN A 54 -16.49 5.91 9.15
CA GLN A 54 -16.63 7.23 9.78
C GLN A 54 -17.40 8.22 8.89
N LYS A 55 -17.06 8.26 7.59
CA LYS A 55 -17.77 9.13 6.64
C LYS A 55 -19.22 8.72 6.43
N ARG A 56 -19.54 7.43 6.46
CA ARG A 56 -20.93 6.97 6.38
C ARG A 56 -21.72 7.40 7.59
N ASP A 57 -21.15 7.26 8.78
CA ASP A 57 -21.81 7.63 10.04
C ASP A 57 -22.07 9.14 10.08
N GLU A 58 -21.07 9.96 9.70
CA GLU A 58 -21.24 11.42 9.55
C GLU A 58 -22.37 11.81 8.58
N LEU A 59 -22.47 11.12 7.44
CA LEU A 59 -23.51 11.38 6.44
C LEU A 59 -24.90 10.90 6.89
N GLU A 60 -24.98 9.81 7.64
CA GLU A 60 -26.24 9.31 8.21
C GLU A 60 -26.78 10.29 9.27
N ASP A 61 -25.91 10.87 10.09
CA ASP A 61 -26.25 11.93 11.04
C ASP A 61 -26.75 13.19 10.32
N GLU A 62 -26.07 13.63 9.27
CA GLU A 62 -26.47 14.78 8.47
C GLU A 62 -27.81 14.55 7.76
N LEU A 63 -28.03 13.36 7.20
CA LEU A 63 -29.32 12.98 6.60
C LEU A 63 -30.45 12.98 7.63
N THR A 64 -30.19 12.53 8.85
CA THR A 64 -31.19 12.54 9.93
C THR A 64 -31.54 13.96 10.33
N ARG A 65 -30.54 14.85 10.44
CA ARG A 65 -30.73 16.28 10.69
C ARG A 65 -31.56 16.94 9.60
N LEU A 66 -31.32 16.62 8.33
CA LEU A 66 -32.07 17.16 7.19
C LEU A 66 -33.47 16.56 7.04
N ARG A 67 -33.68 15.31 7.45
CA ARG A 67 -34.99 14.64 7.47
C ARG A 67 -35.86 15.03 8.67
N ALA A 68 -35.31 15.73 9.66
CA ALA A 68 -36.11 16.24 10.76
C ALA A 68 -37.29 17.05 10.21
N PRO A 69 -38.54 16.78 10.65
CA PRO A 69 -39.70 17.45 10.12
C PRO A 69 -39.54 18.96 10.27
N LYS A 70 -39.68 19.69 9.16
CA LYS A 70 -39.87 21.14 9.20
C LYS A 70 -41.05 21.40 10.15
N PRO A 71 -40.88 22.15 11.26
CA PRO A 71 -42.01 22.53 12.10
C PRO A 71 -43.06 23.15 11.19
N PRO A 72 -44.35 22.75 11.30
CA PRO A 72 -45.39 23.32 10.47
C PRO A 72 -45.26 24.84 10.58
N ALA A 73 -45.19 25.51 9.42
CA ALA A 73 -45.18 26.95 9.37
C ALA A 73 -46.34 27.43 10.26
N ALA A 74 -45.99 28.04 11.39
CA ALA A 74 -46.98 28.63 12.25
C ALA A 74 -47.82 29.57 11.38
N PRO A 75 -49.16 29.53 11.47
CA PRO A 75 -50.01 30.51 10.83
C PRO A 75 -49.48 31.89 11.23
N GLN A 76 -49.04 32.66 10.24
CA GLN A 76 -48.82 34.09 10.43
C GLN A 76 -50.22 34.68 10.52
N GLU A 77 -50.73 34.82 11.75
CA GLU A 77 -51.84 35.72 12.07
C GLU A 77 -51.28 37.07 12.56
#